data_AF-A0A7K0KQ60-F1
#
_entry.id   AF-A0A7K0KQ60-F1
#
_cell.length_a   1.000
_cell.length_b   1.000
_cell.length_c   1.000
_cell.angle_alpha   90.00
_cell.angle_beta   90.00
_cell.angle_gamma   90.00
#
_symmetry.space_group_name_H-M   'P 1'
#
loop_
_entity.id
_entity.type
_entity.pdbx_description
1 polymer ?
#
loop_
_entity_poly.entity_id
_entity_poly.type
_entity_poly.pdbx_seq_one_letter_code
_entity_poly.pdbx_strand_id
1 'polypeptide(L)'
;MEVVLLGTGAADGWPNPWCSCTTCIRAREQGPVRTTTSALVDRTLLVDCGPDAPRQADRAGIGLTGVRAILLTHAHPDHWAPETLLARAWSITGTSAAPSATTTSVTPSVPPSATSGRPRVRVIGPATAIDACRHWIAPDDVSLSLEIVTPGAMITIEGYVVRVLAAAHASPTLARTSQDPLTSDAVLYDVTAPDGARLLYATDTGPLSDATIETTRGAAFDLVLLEETFGRRSDHGTGHHDLTTFPLELARLRANGAIDGRTDVVAVHLGHHNPSGAELDRVLSHWGARTVEDLTVIEVATRAVDEPPRVERPETPCRTLILGGARSGKSREAERRLLAKSDVHYVATAVSLDPAPQGAHATRTDGNAMADPEWAARVAAHRARRPARWRTSETIDVAALLTAAETGEPVLIDCLALWLAGQLDRAKAWDDAPGTPPYNDAVATVSRAIDILVRAVRTTSAHVVMVSNEVGSGIVPDHPSGRVYRDLLGSLNMRVAAECDVVDLVVAGRVISL
;
A
#
# COMPACT_ATOMS: atom_id res chain seq x y z
N MET A 1 -11.87 -10.33 -18.74
CA MET A 1 -10.49 -9.88 -19.01
C MET A 1 -9.48 -10.71 -18.20
N GLU A 2 -8.66 -11.53 -18.87
CA GLU A 2 -7.52 -12.29 -18.30
C GLU A 2 -6.29 -11.37 -18.22
N VAL A 3 -5.65 -11.24 -17.06
CA VAL A 3 -4.40 -10.45 -16.88
C VAL A 3 -3.30 -11.34 -16.32
N VAL A 4 -2.27 -11.61 -17.12
CA VAL A 4 -1.08 -12.36 -16.68
C VAL A 4 0.01 -11.37 -16.28
N LEU A 5 0.44 -11.39 -15.01
CA LEU A 5 1.58 -10.57 -14.58
C LEU A 5 2.88 -11.29 -14.93
N LEU A 6 3.49 -10.92 -16.05
CA LEU A 6 4.74 -11.52 -16.51
C LEU A 6 5.90 -11.25 -15.54
N GLY A 7 5.86 -10.11 -14.84
CA GLY A 7 6.75 -9.79 -13.74
C GLY A 7 6.11 -8.81 -12.76
N THR A 8 6.64 -8.77 -11.55
CA THR A 8 6.10 -7.98 -10.43
C THR A 8 7.17 -7.21 -9.64
N GLY A 9 8.43 -7.31 -10.03
CA GLY A 9 9.57 -6.67 -9.41
C GLY A 9 9.85 -5.29 -9.99
N ALA A 10 10.61 -4.49 -9.23
CA ALA A 10 11.16 -3.22 -9.69
C ALA A 10 12.25 -3.43 -10.77
N ALA A 11 12.85 -2.33 -11.24
CA ALA A 11 13.86 -2.31 -12.30
C ALA A 11 15.03 -3.31 -12.15
N ASP A 12 15.46 -3.58 -10.92
CA ASP A 12 16.57 -4.48 -10.61
C ASP A 12 16.14 -5.91 -10.24
N GLY A 13 14.83 -6.17 -10.28
CA GLY A 13 14.20 -7.38 -9.77
C GLY A 13 14.36 -7.55 -8.26
N TRP A 14 13.70 -8.57 -7.72
CA TRP A 14 13.83 -8.93 -6.31
C TRP A 14 13.84 -10.45 -6.17
N PRO A 15 14.99 -11.08 -5.81
CA PRO A 15 16.25 -10.49 -5.35
C PRO A 15 17.11 -9.83 -6.44
N ASN A 16 17.64 -8.65 -6.15
CA ASN A 16 18.72 -8.03 -6.94
C ASN A 16 19.99 -8.91 -6.91
N PRO A 17 20.55 -9.32 -8.08
CA PRO A 17 21.68 -10.24 -8.18
C PRO A 17 22.95 -9.83 -7.43
N TRP A 18 23.22 -8.53 -7.31
CA TRP A 18 24.40 -7.96 -6.66
C TRP A 18 24.16 -7.54 -5.21
N CYS A 19 22.93 -7.67 -4.70
CA CYS A 19 22.59 -7.25 -3.36
C CYS A 19 22.69 -8.40 -2.34
N SER A 20 23.32 -8.13 -1.20
CA SER A 20 23.44 -9.02 -0.04
C SER A 20 22.61 -8.56 1.17
N CYS A 21 21.63 -7.68 0.97
CA CYS A 21 20.74 -7.29 2.07
C CYS A 21 19.90 -8.48 2.55
N THR A 22 19.38 -8.40 3.78
CA THR A 22 18.61 -9.49 4.40
C THR A 22 17.40 -9.90 3.58
N THR A 23 16.74 -8.98 2.89
CA THR A 23 15.54 -9.27 2.07
C THR A 23 15.92 -10.03 0.80
N CYS A 24 16.99 -9.64 0.10
CA CYS A 24 17.50 -10.39 -1.05
C CYS A 24 18.07 -11.75 -0.68
N ILE A 25 18.76 -11.89 0.47
CA ILE A 25 19.25 -13.20 0.94
C ILE A 25 18.05 -14.12 1.20
N ARG A 26 17.05 -13.66 1.95
CA ARG A 26 15.85 -14.46 2.24
C ARG A 26 15.07 -14.82 0.98
N ALA A 27 14.93 -13.88 0.04
CA ALA A 27 14.26 -14.16 -1.22
C ALA A 27 14.99 -15.23 -2.03
N ARG A 28 16.33 -15.24 -2.06
CA ARG A 28 17.11 -16.31 -2.70
C ARG A 28 16.95 -17.67 -2.03
N GLU A 29 16.87 -17.70 -0.70
CA GLU A 29 16.79 -18.96 0.05
C GLU A 29 15.38 -19.58 0.00
N GLN A 30 14.34 -18.77 0.08
CA GLN A 30 12.98 -19.24 0.39
C GLN A 30 11.84 -18.40 -0.24
N GLY A 31 12.15 -17.38 -1.06
CA GLY A 31 11.12 -16.48 -1.62
C GLY A 31 10.99 -16.57 -3.14
N PRO A 32 9.93 -15.95 -3.71
CA PRO A 32 9.79 -15.85 -5.15
C PRO A 32 10.84 -14.92 -5.74
N VAL A 33 11.32 -15.26 -6.94
CA VAL A 33 12.09 -14.33 -7.78
C VAL A 33 11.09 -13.49 -8.56
N ARG A 34 11.21 -12.17 -8.44
CA ARG A 34 10.38 -11.18 -9.12
C ARG A 34 11.19 -10.51 -10.23
N THR A 35 10.80 -10.69 -11.48
CA THR A 35 11.36 -10.02 -12.66
C THR A 35 10.69 -8.68 -12.91
N THR A 36 11.24 -7.87 -13.83
CA THR A 36 10.74 -6.52 -14.10
C THR A 36 9.25 -6.51 -14.45
N THR A 37 8.54 -5.49 -13.97
CA THR A 37 7.07 -5.48 -14.02
C THR A 37 6.56 -5.38 -15.46
N SER A 38 5.62 -6.27 -15.81
CA SER A 38 4.98 -6.32 -17.11
C SER A 38 3.67 -7.10 -17.02
N ALA A 39 2.68 -6.73 -17.82
CA ALA A 39 1.38 -7.40 -17.84
C ALA A 39 0.94 -7.75 -19.27
N LEU A 40 0.38 -8.95 -19.43
CA LEU A 40 -0.24 -9.40 -20.68
C LEU A 40 -1.76 -9.53 -20.47
N VAL A 41 -2.52 -8.69 -21.14
CA VAL A 41 -3.99 -8.62 -21.03
C VAL A 41 -4.62 -9.32 -22.22
N ASP A 42 -5.41 -10.38 -21.95
CA ASP A 42 -6.12 -11.24 -22.90
C ASP A 42 -5.24 -11.67 -24.09
N ARG A 43 -3.94 -11.80 -23.84
CA ARG A 43 -2.88 -12.09 -24.84
C ARG A 43 -2.89 -11.13 -26.04
N THR A 44 -3.51 -9.98 -25.88
CA THR A 44 -3.80 -8.98 -26.94
C THR A 44 -3.03 -7.69 -26.69
N LEU A 45 -3.01 -7.21 -25.44
CA LEU A 45 -2.24 -6.03 -25.04
C LEU A 45 -1.07 -6.47 -24.16
N LEU A 46 0.15 -6.11 -24.54
CA LEU A 46 1.33 -6.25 -23.70
C LEU A 46 1.66 -4.86 -23.12
N VAL A 47 1.58 -4.71 -21.81
CA VAL A 47 1.90 -3.46 -21.11
C VAL A 47 3.30 -3.59 -20.51
N ASP A 48 4.18 -2.70 -20.95
CA ASP A 48 5.64 -2.70 -20.77
C ASP A 48 6.29 -4.00 -21.27
N CYS A 49 7.21 -3.88 -22.22
CA CYS A 49 7.94 -5.02 -22.80
C CYS A 49 9.42 -4.93 -22.41
N GLY A 50 9.67 -5.03 -21.11
CA GLY A 50 11.01 -5.13 -20.53
C GLY A 50 11.75 -6.42 -20.94
N PRO A 51 13.01 -6.57 -20.51
CA PRO A 51 13.90 -7.65 -20.94
C PRO A 51 13.39 -9.03 -20.53
N ASP A 52 12.69 -9.12 -19.39
CA ASP A 52 12.17 -10.38 -18.87
C ASP A 52 10.84 -10.79 -19.50
N ALA A 53 10.03 -9.84 -20.00
CA ALA A 53 8.64 -10.10 -20.39
C ALA A 53 8.48 -11.20 -21.45
N PRO A 54 9.21 -11.20 -22.59
CA PRO A 54 9.10 -12.30 -23.55
C PRO A 54 9.55 -13.66 -22.99
N ARG A 55 10.58 -13.67 -22.13
CA ARG A 55 11.08 -14.92 -21.53
C ARG A 55 10.16 -15.45 -20.45
N GLN A 56 9.46 -14.57 -19.73
CA GLN A 56 8.43 -14.95 -18.78
C GLN A 56 7.20 -15.52 -19.49
N ALA A 57 6.81 -14.94 -20.62
CA ALA A 57 5.76 -15.53 -21.47
C ALA A 57 6.14 -16.94 -21.92
N ASP A 58 7.38 -17.15 -22.40
CA ASP A 58 7.89 -18.50 -22.75
C ASP A 58 7.87 -19.46 -21.55
N ARG A 59 8.28 -19.01 -20.35
CA ARG A 59 8.25 -19.82 -19.12
C ARG A 59 6.83 -20.26 -18.74
N ALA A 60 5.85 -19.41 -18.99
CA ALA A 60 4.43 -19.73 -18.81
C ALA A 60 3.84 -20.58 -19.95
N GLY A 61 4.61 -20.87 -21.01
CA GLY A 61 4.11 -21.54 -22.21
C GLY A 61 3.15 -20.68 -23.04
N ILE A 62 3.21 -19.35 -22.89
CA ILE A 62 2.35 -18.38 -23.55
C ILE A 62 3.08 -17.77 -24.75
N GLY A 63 2.57 -18.02 -25.96
CA GLY A 63 3.07 -17.36 -27.16
C GLY A 63 2.57 -15.92 -27.30
N LEU A 64 3.46 -15.00 -27.69
CA LEU A 64 3.12 -13.58 -27.91
C LEU A 64 2.60 -13.26 -29.33
N THR A 65 2.31 -14.27 -30.15
CA THR A 65 1.78 -14.09 -31.52
C THR A 65 0.37 -13.49 -31.57
N GLY A 66 -0.36 -13.58 -30.45
CA GLY A 66 -1.68 -12.97 -30.25
C GLY A 66 -1.64 -11.46 -30.03
N VAL A 67 -0.49 -10.91 -29.63
CA VAL A 67 -0.37 -9.49 -29.28
C VAL A 67 -0.71 -8.61 -30.49
N ARG A 68 -1.47 -7.55 -30.26
CA ARG A 68 -1.89 -6.54 -31.24
C ARG A 68 -1.41 -5.14 -30.88
N ALA A 69 -1.17 -4.88 -29.60
CA ALA A 69 -0.50 -3.67 -29.15
C ALA A 69 0.49 -3.93 -28.02
N ILE A 70 1.59 -3.19 -28.05
CA ILE A 70 2.53 -3.02 -26.94
C ILE A 70 2.32 -1.59 -26.42
N LEU A 71 1.87 -1.47 -25.17
CA LEU A 71 1.69 -0.19 -24.48
C LEU A 71 2.93 0.06 -23.61
N LEU A 72 3.65 1.15 -23.83
CA LEU A 72 4.86 1.50 -23.09
C LEU A 72 4.57 2.65 -22.15
N THR A 73 4.85 2.51 -20.86
CA THR A 73 4.67 3.60 -19.88
C THR A 73 5.73 4.69 -20.07
N HIS A 74 6.99 4.30 -20.26
CA HIS A 74 8.12 5.19 -20.48
C HIS A 74 9.34 4.42 -21.02
N ALA A 75 10.50 5.07 -21.12
CA ALA A 75 11.65 4.57 -21.86
C ALA A 75 12.73 3.88 -21.00
N HIS A 76 12.50 3.61 -19.72
CA HIS A 76 13.51 2.90 -18.93
C HIS A 76 13.68 1.46 -19.40
N PRO A 77 14.91 0.91 -19.34
CA PRO A 77 15.23 -0.40 -19.93
C PRO A 77 14.42 -1.57 -19.36
N ASP A 78 14.02 -1.50 -18.10
CA ASP A 78 13.25 -2.51 -17.41
C ASP A 78 11.76 -2.55 -17.81
N HIS A 79 11.26 -1.45 -18.38
CA HIS A 79 9.92 -1.35 -18.99
C HIS A 79 9.96 -1.48 -20.51
N TRP A 80 11.10 -1.15 -21.13
CA TRP A 80 11.25 -1.21 -22.58
C TRP A 80 12.60 -1.76 -23.04
N ALA A 81 12.57 -2.97 -23.59
CA ALA A 81 13.69 -3.63 -24.27
C ALA A 81 13.41 -3.74 -25.79
N PRO A 82 13.62 -2.67 -26.58
CA PRO A 82 13.26 -2.64 -28.00
C PRO A 82 13.99 -3.69 -28.87
N GLU A 83 15.11 -4.26 -28.41
CA GLU A 83 15.77 -5.39 -29.06
C GLU A 83 14.87 -6.63 -29.22
N THR A 84 13.83 -6.75 -28.38
CA THR A 84 12.81 -7.81 -28.48
C THR A 84 12.05 -7.76 -29.81
N LEU A 85 11.96 -6.59 -30.45
CA LEU A 85 11.38 -6.44 -31.79
C LEU A 85 12.20 -7.15 -32.87
N LEU A 86 13.53 -7.24 -32.71
CA LEU A 86 14.38 -8.04 -33.62
C LEU A 86 14.06 -9.53 -33.49
N ALA A 87 13.87 -10.03 -32.27
CA ALA A 87 13.48 -11.42 -32.04
C ALA A 87 12.14 -11.74 -32.73
N ARG A 88 11.17 -10.81 -32.65
CA ARG A 88 9.92 -10.90 -33.41
C ARG A 88 10.19 -10.90 -34.92
N ALA A 89 11.11 -10.07 -35.40
CA ALA A 89 11.47 -9.99 -36.82
C ALA A 89 12.06 -11.31 -37.38
N TRP A 90 12.53 -12.22 -36.52
CA TRP A 90 13.02 -13.56 -36.90
C TRP A 90 11.96 -14.66 -36.82
N SER A 91 10.74 -14.36 -36.32
CA SER A 91 9.69 -15.38 -36.11
C SER A 91 9.02 -15.84 -37.41
N ILE A 92 8.73 -17.14 -37.54
CA ILE A 92 7.90 -17.66 -38.63
C ILE A 92 6.46 -17.73 -38.11
N THR A 93 5.56 -16.89 -38.63
CA THR A 93 4.12 -17.04 -38.37
C THR A 93 3.59 -18.08 -39.35
N GLY A 94 3.39 -19.31 -38.88
CA GLY A 94 2.81 -20.37 -39.70
C GLY A 94 1.41 -19.97 -40.16
N THR A 95 1.18 -20.00 -41.47
CA THR A 95 -0.16 -20.36 -41.96
C THR A 95 -0.34 -21.84 -41.68
N SER A 96 -1.51 -22.22 -41.15
CA SER A 96 -1.88 -23.61 -40.88
C SER A 96 -1.78 -24.47 -42.15
N ALA A 97 -0.61 -25.07 -42.39
CA ALA A 97 -0.42 -26.23 -43.23
C ALA A 97 0.80 -26.99 -42.71
N ALA A 98 0.60 -28.23 -42.27
CA ALA A 98 1.68 -29.10 -41.77
C ALA A 98 2.76 -29.25 -42.86
N PRO A 99 4.07 -29.09 -42.55
CA PRO A 99 5.11 -29.30 -43.54
C PRO A 99 5.38 -30.80 -43.70
N SER A 100 5.26 -31.30 -44.92
CA SER A 100 5.86 -32.57 -45.32
C SER A 100 7.39 -32.44 -45.26
N ALA A 101 8.03 -33.32 -44.49
CA ALA A 101 9.46 -33.33 -44.27
C ALA A 101 10.24 -33.57 -45.58
N THR A 102 11.05 -32.59 -45.99
CA THR A 102 12.24 -32.88 -46.81
C THR A 102 13.38 -31.96 -46.37
N THR A 103 14.49 -32.58 -45.98
CA THR A 103 15.67 -31.94 -45.41
C THR A 103 16.61 -31.50 -46.53
N THR A 104 17.00 -30.22 -46.56
CA THR A 104 18.22 -29.78 -47.23
C THR A 104 18.86 -28.59 -46.53
N SER A 105 20.07 -28.83 -46.02
CA SER A 105 21.24 -27.94 -45.97
C SER A 105 21.01 -26.42 -45.87
N VAL A 106 21.25 -25.85 -44.68
CA VAL A 106 21.29 -24.40 -44.43
C VAL A 106 22.74 -23.92 -44.29
N THR A 107 23.20 -23.12 -45.24
CA THR A 107 24.23 -22.08 -45.02
C THR A 107 23.55 -20.84 -44.44
N PRO A 108 24.18 -20.07 -43.52
CA PRO A 108 23.56 -18.91 -42.90
C PRO A 108 23.59 -17.72 -43.85
N SER A 109 22.59 -17.63 -44.72
CA SER A 109 22.23 -16.37 -45.39
C SER A 109 21.04 -15.75 -44.65
N VAL A 110 21.16 -14.48 -44.26
CA VAL A 110 20.05 -13.66 -43.75
C VAL A 110 18.85 -13.84 -44.69
N PRO A 111 17.69 -14.33 -44.22
CA PRO A 111 16.55 -14.54 -45.10
C PRO A 111 16.03 -13.19 -45.61
N PRO A 112 15.59 -13.10 -46.88
CA PRO A 112 14.90 -11.90 -47.38
C PRO A 112 13.64 -11.63 -46.56
N SER A 113 13.22 -10.37 -46.51
CA SER A 113 12.12 -9.87 -45.67
C SER A 113 10.82 -10.68 -45.85
N ALA A 114 10.59 -11.63 -44.94
CA ALA A 114 9.33 -12.34 -44.82
C ALA A 114 8.32 -11.45 -44.08
N THR A 115 7.91 -10.35 -44.71
CA THR A 115 6.83 -9.47 -44.21
C THR A 115 5.45 -10.06 -44.48
N SER A 116 5.31 -11.04 -45.39
CA SER A 116 4.00 -11.59 -45.75
C SER A 116 3.52 -12.65 -44.75
N GLY A 117 2.70 -12.25 -43.78
CA GLY A 117 1.90 -13.15 -42.95
C GLY A 117 1.84 -12.84 -41.45
N ARG A 118 2.67 -11.91 -40.95
CA ARG A 118 2.68 -11.57 -39.52
C ARG A 118 1.53 -10.61 -39.16
N PRO A 119 0.81 -10.83 -38.04
CA PRO A 119 -0.17 -9.87 -37.57
C PRO A 119 0.51 -8.53 -37.28
N ARG A 120 -0.13 -7.43 -37.69
CA ARG A 120 0.36 -6.08 -37.39
C ARG A 120 0.30 -5.82 -35.88
N VAL A 121 1.37 -5.25 -35.33
CA VAL A 121 1.44 -4.83 -33.91
C VAL A 121 1.64 -3.32 -33.84
N ARG A 122 0.85 -2.65 -33.00
CA ARG A 122 1.03 -1.24 -32.67
C ARG A 122 1.94 -1.11 -31.46
N VAL A 123 3.02 -0.34 -31.56
CA VAL A 123 3.84 0.07 -30.41
C VAL A 123 3.41 1.48 -30.06
N ILE A 124 2.85 1.63 -28.86
CA ILE A 124 2.13 2.82 -28.42
C ILE A 124 2.78 3.28 -27.12
N GLY A 125 3.17 4.55 -27.04
CA GLY A 125 3.83 5.07 -25.85
C GLY A 125 4.22 6.53 -25.97
N PRO A 126 4.86 7.09 -24.94
CA PRO A 126 5.34 8.45 -24.99
C PRO A 126 6.46 8.62 -26.02
N ALA A 127 6.76 9.87 -26.40
CA ALA A 127 7.65 10.17 -27.51
C ALA A 127 9.05 9.59 -27.28
N THR A 128 9.56 9.71 -26.05
CA THR A 128 10.88 9.19 -25.66
C THR A 128 10.99 7.67 -25.85
N ALA A 129 9.96 6.92 -25.44
CA ALA A 129 9.92 5.46 -25.57
C ALA A 129 9.81 5.01 -27.04
N ILE A 130 9.00 5.72 -27.83
CA ILE A 130 8.87 5.44 -29.27
C ILE A 130 10.17 5.75 -30.00
N ASP A 131 10.84 6.85 -29.68
CA ASP A 131 12.10 7.22 -30.33
C ASP A 131 13.22 6.22 -30.00
N ALA A 132 13.24 5.67 -28.78
CA ALA A 132 14.18 4.62 -28.38
C ALA A 132 14.10 3.36 -29.25
N CYS A 133 12.94 3.05 -29.85
CA CYS A 133 12.78 1.83 -30.64
C CYS A 133 13.02 1.98 -32.15
N ARG A 134 13.03 3.20 -32.69
CA ARG A 134 13.03 3.42 -34.15
C ARG A 134 14.20 2.74 -34.88
N HIS A 135 15.37 2.70 -34.25
CA HIS A 135 16.57 2.11 -34.84
C HIS A 135 16.60 0.58 -34.80
N TRP A 136 15.70 -0.05 -34.03
CA TRP A 136 15.55 -1.51 -33.95
C TRP A 136 14.59 -2.07 -35.00
N ILE A 137 13.88 -1.20 -35.72
CA ILE A 137 12.85 -1.57 -36.69
C ILE A 137 13.40 -1.35 -38.10
N ALA A 138 13.24 -2.35 -38.97
CA ALA A 138 13.63 -2.19 -40.37
C ALA A 138 12.76 -1.10 -41.05
N PRO A 139 13.33 -0.21 -41.87
CA PRO A 139 12.58 0.89 -42.49
C PRO A 139 11.34 0.49 -43.29
N ASP A 140 11.32 -0.75 -43.79
CA ASP A 140 10.26 -1.36 -44.60
C ASP A 140 9.37 -2.36 -43.82
N ASP A 141 9.53 -2.48 -42.50
CA ASP A 141 8.69 -3.38 -41.68
C ASP A 141 7.28 -2.82 -41.49
N VAL A 142 6.38 -3.20 -42.39
CA VAL A 142 4.95 -2.86 -42.34
C VAL A 142 4.17 -3.63 -41.25
N SER A 143 4.80 -4.60 -40.59
CA SER A 143 4.16 -5.39 -39.53
C SER A 143 4.17 -4.68 -38.17
N LEU A 144 4.87 -3.55 -38.06
CA LEU A 144 4.87 -2.67 -36.89
C LEU A 144 4.33 -1.28 -37.24
N SER A 145 3.68 -0.64 -36.30
CA SER A 145 3.38 0.79 -36.39
C SER A 145 3.60 1.49 -35.06
N LEU A 146 4.25 2.65 -35.12
CA LEU A 146 4.60 3.45 -33.96
C LEU A 146 3.56 4.57 -33.76
N GLU A 147 3.09 4.73 -32.53
CA GLU A 147 2.10 5.74 -32.16
C GLU A 147 2.53 6.45 -30.88
N ILE A 148 2.72 7.76 -30.97
CA ILE A 148 3.08 8.60 -29.83
C ILE A 148 1.80 9.05 -29.13
N VAL A 149 1.80 8.97 -27.81
CA VAL A 149 0.67 9.37 -26.97
C VAL A 149 1.08 10.34 -25.87
N THR A 150 0.12 11.10 -25.39
CA THR A 150 0.27 12.02 -24.25
C THR A 150 -0.92 11.86 -23.29
N PRO A 151 -0.79 12.30 -22.03
CA PRO A 151 -1.90 12.27 -21.08
C PRO A 151 -3.18 12.90 -21.65
N GLY A 152 -4.31 12.22 -21.48
CA GLY A 152 -5.61 12.58 -22.04
C GLY A 152 -5.93 11.93 -23.39
N ALA A 153 -4.96 11.29 -24.06
CA ALA A 153 -5.22 10.53 -25.27
C ALA A 153 -6.15 9.34 -24.99
N MET A 154 -7.00 9.03 -25.98
CA MET A 154 -7.92 7.89 -25.97
C MET A 154 -7.64 7.03 -27.20
N ILE A 155 -7.47 5.72 -26.98
CA ILE A 155 -7.02 4.79 -28.01
C ILE A 155 -7.92 3.57 -28.02
N THR A 156 -8.29 3.09 -29.21
CA THR A 156 -9.03 1.84 -29.36
C THR A 156 -8.16 0.77 -29.99
N ILE A 157 -8.10 -0.41 -29.39
CA ILE A 157 -7.30 -1.56 -29.85
C ILE A 157 -8.18 -2.80 -29.69
N GLU A 158 -8.58 -3.46 -30.78
CA GLU A 158 -9.37 -4.72 -30.71
C GLU A 158 -10.58 -4.67 -29.75
N GLY A 159 -11.26 -3.52 -29.68
CA GLY A 159 -12.41 -3.30 -28.79
C GLY A 159 -12.06 -2.80 -27.38
N TYR A 160 -10.78 -2.83 -26.96
CA TYR A 160 -10.33 -2.17 -25.74
C TYR A 160 -10.30 -0.66 -25.93
N VAL A 161 -10.69 0.07 -24.89
CA VAL A 161 -10.55 1.52 -24.81
C VAL A 161 -9.48 1.84 -23.77
N VAL A 162 -8.39 2.47 -24.21
CA VAL A 162 -7.26 2.85 -23.37
C VAL A 162 -7.23 4.36 -23.23
N ARG A 163 -7.34 4.84 -21.99
CA ARG A 163 -7.10 6.24 -21.62
C ARG A 163 -5.68 6.38 -21.08
N VAL A 164 -4.94 7.34 -21.61
CA VAL A 164 -3.57 7.64 -21.18
C VAL A 164 -3.63 8.67 -20.05
N LEU A 165 -2.94 8.38 -18.94
CA LEU A 165 -2.89 9.21 -17.74
C LEU A 165 -1.47 9.73 -17.52
N ALA A 166 -1.32 10.87 -16.84
CA ALA A 166 0.00 11.40 -16.49
C ALA A 166 0.59 10.64 -15.29
N ALA A 167 1.81 10.11 -15.42
CA ALA A 167 2.57 9.54 -14.31
C ALA A 167 3.23 10.64 -13.46
N ALA A 168 3.61 10.29 -12.24
CA ALA A 168 4.40 11.13 -11.34
C ALA A 168 5.79 10.52 -11.11
N HIS A 169 6.51 10.26 -12.20
CA HIS A 169 7.82 9.60 -12.17
C HIS A 169 9.01 10.56 -12.28
N ALA A 170 8.75 11.83 -12.65
CA ALA A 170 9.77 12.87 -12.66
C ALA A 170 10.12 13.33 -11.22
N SER A 171 11.21 12.83 -10.64
CA SER A 171 11.69 13.22 -9.30
C SER A 171 12.36 14.61 -9.32
N PRO A 172 11.83 15.63 -8.61
CA PRO A 172 12.51 16.91 -8.45
C PRO A 172 13.73 16.83 -7.51
N THR A 173 13.88 15.74 -6.76
CA THR A 173 14.84 15.65 -5.64
C THR A 173 16.18 14.98 -5.99
N LEU A 174 16.28 14.32 -7.15
CA LEU A 174 17.56 13.97 -7.76
C LEU A 174 18.10 15.09 -8.67
N ALA A 175 17.48 16.29 -8.63
CA ALA A 175 17.90 17.48 -9.36
C ALA A 175 19.17 18.15 -8.78
N ARG A 176 20.23 17.38 -8.58
CA ARG A 176 21.57 17.91 -8.87
C ARG A 176 21.87 17.47 -10.30
N THR A 177 21.34 18.25 -11.24
CA THR A 177 21.50 18.19 -12.70
C THR A 177 20.57 17.19 -13.44
N SER A 178 19.80 17.73 -14.41
CA SER A 178 18.88 17.08 -15.38
C SER A 178 17.63 16.33 -14.84
N GLN A 179 16.44 16.72 -15.31
CA GLN A 179 15.30 15.80 -15.42
C GLN A 179 15.77 14.58 -16.22
N ASP A 180 15.51 13.36 -15.75
CA ASP A 180 15.80 12.16 -16.52
C ASP A 180 14.98 12.22 -17.82
N PRO A 181 15.64 12.32 -19.00
CA PRO A 181 14.92 12.47 -20.26
C PRO A 181 14.03 11.26 -20.56
N LEU A 182 14.35 10.07 -20.03
CA LEU A 182 13.60 8.83 -20.29
C LEU A 182 12.23 8.77 -19.59
N THR A 183 11.99 9.66 -18.65
CA THR A 183 10.79 9.67 -17.78
C THR A 183 10.03 10.99 -17.83
N SER A 184 10.56 11.96 -18.57
CA SER A 184 10.01 13.32 -18.66
C SER A 184 8.57 13.39 -19.19
N ASP A 185 8.16 12.38 -19.97
CA ASP A 185 6.85 12.21 -20.56
C ASP A 185 6.19 10.88 -20.17
N ALA A 186 6.57 10.28 -19.03
CA ALA A 186 6.02 9.02 -18.55
C ALA A 186 4.49 9.06 -18.37
N VAL A 187 3.83 7.96 -18.74
CA VAL A 187 2.36 7.81 -18.72
C VAL A 187 1.93 6.51 -18.04
N LEU A 188 0.66 6.49 -17.61
CA LEU A 188 -0.03 5.32 -17.06
C LEU A 188 -1.25 4.99 -17.93
N TYR A 189 -1.85 3.81 -17.71
CA TYR A 189 -2.95 3.34 -18.55
C TYR A 189 -4.19 2.96 -17.73
N ASP A 190 -5.32 3.55 -18.10
CA ASP A 190 -6.67 3.12 -17.73
C ASP A 190 -7.25 2.34 -18.92
N VAL A 191 -7.40 1.02 -18.74
CA VAL A 191 -7.80 0.08 -19.78
C VAL A 191 -9.20 -0.42 -19.48
N THR A 192 -10.12 -0.20 -20.42
CA THR A 192 -11.48 -0.77 -20.39
C THR A 192 -11.58 -1.85 -21.44
N ALA A 193 -11.86 -3.08 -21.01
CA ALA A 193 -12.04 -4.23 -21.87
C ALA A 193 -13.39 -4.18 -22.62
N PRO A 194 -13.57 -4.95 -23.72
CA PRO A 194 -14.82 -4.98 -24.48
C PRO A 194 -16.05 -5.41 -23.67
N ASP A 195 -15.84 -6.23 -22.64
CA ASP A 195 -16.89 -6.68 -21.72
C ASP A 195 -17.25 -5.59 -20.69
N GLY A 196 -16.42 -4.56 -20.54
CA GLY A 196 -16.57 -3.44 -19.61
C GLY A 196 -15.64 -3.50 -18.39
N ALA A 197 -14.84 -4.56 -18.21
CA ALA A 197 -13.93 -4.67 -17.08
C ALA A 197 -12.85 -3.59 -17.16
N ARG A 198 -12.47 -3.02 -16.00
CA ARG A 198 -11.54 -1.88 -15.97
C ARG A 198 -10.29 -2.19 -15.15
N LEU A 199 -9.14 -1.95 -15.77
CA LEU A 199 -7.80 -2.07 -15.19
C LEU A 199 -7.15 -0.67 -15.13
N LEU A 200 -6.63 -0.31 -13.95
CA LEU A 200 -5.64 0.76 -13.83
C LEU A 200 -4.24 0.14 -13.73
N TYR A 201 -3.39 0.43 -14.71
CA TYR A 201 -1.96 0.11 -14.69
C TYR A 201 -1.19 1.36 -14.27
N ALA A 202 -0.95 1.50 -12.97
CA ALA A 202 -0.25 2.61 -12.32
C ALA A 202 1.11 2.15 -11.78
N THR A 203 1.96 1.67 -12.67
CA THR A 203 3.31 1.17 -12.39
C THR A 203 4.34 2.28 -12.55
N ASP A 204 5.42 2.22 -11.78
CA ASP A 204 6.58 3.10 -11.85
C ASP A 204 6.26 4.60 -11.77
N THR A 205 5.57 4.96 -10.69
CA THR A 205 5.07 6.32 -10.44
C THR A 205 5.05 6.63 -8.96
N GLY A 206 5.28 7.88 -8.58
CA GLY A 206 5.00 8.35 -7.24
C GLY A 206 3.56 8.80 -7.05
N PRO A 207 3.28 9.49 -5.92
CA PRO A 207 1.97 10.04 -5.62
C PRO A 207 1.44 10.89 -6.77
N LEU A 208 0.26 10.53 -7.28
CA LEU A 208 -0.28 11.14 -8.49
C LEU A 208 -0.66 12.59 -8.23
N SER A 209 -0.61 13.43 -9.26
CA SER A 209 -1.12 14.80 -9.14
C SER A 209 -2.64 14.81 -8.86
N ASP A 210 -3.16 15.87 -8.24
CA ASP A 210 -4.60 16.01 -8.05
C ASP A 210 -5.37 16.00 -9.38
N ALA A 211 -4.76 16.55 -10.44
CA ALA A 211 -5.31 16.50 -11.79
C ALA A 211 -5.41 15.05 -12.31
N THR A 212 -4.36 14.25 -12.13
CA THR A 212 -4.38 12.82 -12.51
C THR A 212 -5.44 12.07 -11.70
N ILE A 213 -5.49 12.25 -10.38
CA ILE A 213 -6.55 11.65 -9.53
C ILE A 213 -7.93 12.03 -10.05
N GLU A 214 -8.18 13.30 -10.38
CA GLU A 214 -9.49 13.74 -10.88
C GLU A 214 -9.92 13.02 -12.16
N THR A 215 -8.98 12.71 -13.07
CA THR A 215 -9.30 11.99 -14.32
C THR A 215 -9.80 10.55 -14.10
N THR A 216 -9.58 9.99 -12.90
CA THR A 216 -10.03 8.66 -12.49
C THR A 216 -11.36 8.67 -11.74
N ARG A 217 -11.98 9.84 -11.54
CA ARG A 217 -13.20 9.99 -10.73
C ARG A 217 -14.30 9.03 -11.19
N GLY A 218 -14.86 8.29 -10.23
CA GLY A 218 -15.95 7.34 -10.46
C GLY A 218 -15.60 6.20 -11.41
N ALA A 219 -14.31 5.97 -11.68
CA ALA A 219 -13.90 4.95 -12.64
C ALA A 219 -14.29 3.54 -12.21
N ALA A 220 -14.36 3.31 -10.89
CA ALA A 220 -14.77 2.07 -10.27
C ALA A 220 -14.00 0.86 -10.82
N PHE A 221 -12.67 0.96 -10.86
CA PHE A 221 -11.77 -0.07 -11.39
C PHE A 221 -12.03 -1.43 -10.74
N ASP A 222 -11.94 -2.48 -11.53
CA ASP A 222 -12.05 -3.86 -11.07
C ASP A 222 -10.69 -4.39 -10.60
N LEU A 223 -9.62 -4.00 -11.30
CA LEU A 223 -8.23 -4.31 -10.96
C LEU A 223 -7.40 -3.03 -10.97
N VAL A 224 -6.57 -2.85 -9.94
CA VAL A 224 -5.53 -1.82 -9.91
C VAL A 224 -4.19 -2.49 -9.67
N LEU A 225 -3.27 -2.30 -10.61
CA LEU A 225 -1.85 -2.58 -10.42
C LEU A 225 -1.20 -1.26 -10.03
N LEU A 226 -0.80 -1.12 -8.77
CA LEU A 226 -0.17 0.08 -8.24
C LEU A 226 1.25 -0.24 -7.78
N GLU A 227 2.21 0.59 -8.17
CA GLU A 227 3.59 0.39 -7.78
C GLU A 227 3.78 0.47 -6.24
N GLU A 228 4.73 -0.28 -5.70
CA GLU A 228 5.22 -0.11 -4.33
C GLU A 228 6.72 -0.45 -4.26
N THR A 229 7.56 0.43 -4.83
CA THR A 229 8.98 0.16 -5.05
C THR A 229 9.81 0.17 -3.77
N PHE A 230 9.65 1.21 -2.96
CA PHE A 230 10.64 1.53 -1.93
C PHE A 230 10.33 0.99 -0.54
N GLY A 231 9.19 0.32 -0.33
CA GLY A 231 8.94 -0.40 0.90
C GLY A 231 9.10 0.48 2.14
N ARG A 232 10.11 0.17 2.97
CA ARG A 232 10.39 0.95 4.20
C ARG A 232 11.30 2.16 4.00
N ARG A 233 11.88 2.31 2.82
CA ARG A 233 12.76 3.43 2.49
C ARG A 233 11.87 4.59 2.06
N SER A 234 12.07 5.77 2.67
CA SER A 234 11.25 6.97 2.40
C SER A 234 12.09 8.17 1.94
N ASP A 235 13.40 8.00 1.77
CA ASP A 235 14.36 9.03 1.35
C ASP A 235 14.72 8.92 -0.14
N HIS A 236 13.75 8.50 -0.96
CA HIS A 236 13.92 8.28 -2.42
C HIS A 236 13.33 9.41 -3.28
N GLY A 237 12.62 10.36 -2.67
CA GLY A 237 11.95 11.46 -3.38
C GLY A 237 10.46 11.20 -3.56
N THR A 238 9.89 11.72 -4.65
CA THR A 238 8.45 11.61 -4.96
C THR A 238 8.18 10.91 -6.29
N GLY A 239 9.20 10.34 -6.92
CA GLY A 239 9.07 9.65 -8.22
C GLY A 239 8.48 8.25 -8.10
N HIS A 240 8.34 7.76 -6.86
CA HIS A 240 7.91 6.40 -6.56
C HIS A 240 7.12 6.31 -5.26
N HIS A 241 6.42 5.19 -5.05
CA HIS A 241 5.73 4.85 -3.83
C HIS A 241 6.57 4.05 -2.83
N ASP A 242 6.19 4.18 -1.57
CA ASP A 242 6.69 3.42 -0.43
C ASP A 242 5.51 3.09 0.53
N LEU A 243 5.78 2.35 1.61
CA LEU A 243 4.77 1.97 2.62
C LEU A 243 4.18 3.15 3.42
N THR A 244 4.60 4.38 3.15
CA THR A 244 4.00 5.60 3.71
C THR A 244 3.09 6.29 2.70
N THR A 245 3.48 6.33 1.42
CA THR A 245 2.74 7.03 0.37
C THR A 245 1.70 6.16 -0.35
N PHE A 246 2.00 4.87 -0.56
CA PHE A 246 1.09 3.88 -1.16
C PHE A 246 -0.32 3.90 -0.53
N PRO A 247 -0.50 3.78 0.81
CA PRO A 247 -1.84 3.83 1.39
C PRO A 247 -2.52 5.19 1.23
N LEU A 248 -1.76 6.29 1.20
CA LEU A 248 -2.34 7.63 1.01
C LEU A 248 -2.91 7.76 -0.41
N GLU A 249 -2.25 7.19 -1.41
CA GLU A 249 -2.76 7.13 -2.78
C GLU A 249 -4.06 6.32 -2.87
N LEU A 250 -4.10 5.15 -2.23
CA LEU A 250 -5.33 4.35 -2.14
C LEU A 250 -6.48 5.12 -1.46
N ALA A 251 -6.18 5.93 -0.43
CA ALA A 251 -7.19 6.77 0.20
C ALA A 251 -7.74 7.83 -0.77
N ARG A 252 -6.90 8.41 -1.64
CA ARG A 252 -7.31 9.40 -2.65
C ARG A 252 -8.16 8.76 -3.75
N LEU A 253 -7.76 7.59 -4.24
CA LEU A 253 -8.53 6.79 -5.21
C LEU A 253 -9.88 6.30 -4.65
N ARG A 254 -9.97 6.04 -3.35
CA ARG A 254 -11.27 5.73 -2.71
C ARG A 254 -12.15 6.96 -2.61
N ALA A 255 -11.59 8.09 -2.18
CA ALA A 255 -12.33 9.33 -1.96
C ALA A 255 -12.97 9.89 -3.25
N ASN A 256 -12.37 9.66 -4.42
CA ASN A 256 -12.95 10.07 -5.70
C ASN A 256 -13.79 8.98 -6.40
N GLY A 257 -13.96 7.81 -5.79
CA GLY A 257 -14.70 6.67 -6.35
C GLY A 257 -13.99 5.94 -7.49
N ALA A 258 -12.67 6.12 -7.67
CA ALA A 258 -11.89 5.35 -8.62
C ALA A 258 -11.78 3.88 -8.19
N ILE A 259 -11.68 3.61 -6.89
CA ILE A 259 -11.65 2.25 -6.31
C ILE A 259 -12.63 2.14 -5.15
N ASP A 260 -13.15 0.93 -4.91
CA ASP A 260 -14.05 0.61 -3.81
C ASP A 260 -13.65 -0.71 -3.13
N GLY A 261 -14.49 -1.22 -2.21
CA GLY A 261 -14.22 -2.48 -1.50
C GLY A 261 -14.20 -3.73 -2.40
N ARG A 262 -14.63 -3.60 -3.67
CA ARG A 262 -14.67 -4.70 -4.65
C ARG A 262 -13.48 -4.68 -5.60
N THR A 263 -12.73 -3.57 -5.64
CA THR A 263 -11.53 -3.44 -6.47
C THR A 263 -10.44 -4.37 -5.93
N ASP A 264 -9.89 -5.24 -6.78
CA ASP A 264 -8.69 -5.99 -6.47
C ASP A 264 -7.47 -5.07 -6.64
N VAL A 265 -6.76 -4.78 -5.56
CA VAL A 265 -5.56 -3.92 -5.57
C VAL A 265 -4.33 -4.80 -5.40
N VAL A 266 -3.50 -4.83 -6.42
CA VAL A 266 -2.24 -5.60 -6.44
C VAL A 266 -1.07 -4.64 -6.44
N ALA A 267 -0.22 -4.76 -5.42
CA ALA A 267 1.05 -4.05 -5.38
C ALA A 267 2.04 -4.71 -6.34
N VAL A 268 2.60 -3.93 -7.26
CA VAL A 268 3.58 -4.35 -8.28
C VAL A 268 4.83 -3.48 -8.20
N HIS A 269 5.80 -3.70 -9.08
CA HIS A 269 7.07 -2.98 -9.08
C HIS A 269 7.83 -3.09 -7.74
N LEU A 270 7.77 -4.26 -7.11
CA LEU A 270 8.26 -4.46 -5.75
C LEU A 270 9.80 -4.53 -5.72
N GLY A 271 10.43 -3.57 -5.04
CA GLY A 271 11.88 -3.53 -4.83
C GLY A 271 12.33 -4.20 -3.54
N HIS A 272 13.63 -4.47 -3.42
CA HIS A 272 14.21 -5.16 -2.25
C HIS A 272 14.16 -4.38 -0.92
N HIS A 273 13.70 -3.13 -0.92
CA HIS A 273 13.47 -2.34 0.28
C HIS A 273 12.20 -2.76 1.02
N ASN A 274 11.41 -3.63 0.41
CA ASN A 274 10.23 -4.21 1.00
C ASN A 274 10.52 -5.25 2.08
N PRO A 275 9.64 -5.37 3.09
CA PRO A 275 9.66 -6.52 3.99
C PRO A 275 9.54 -7.83 3.21
N SER A 276 10.25 -8.87 3.62
CA SER A 276 10.17 -10.18 2.96
C SER A 276 8.98 -11.01 3.45
N GLY A 277 8.43 -11.83 2.53
CA GLY A 277 7.41 -12.84 2.83
C GLY A 277 6.12 -12.25 3.42
N ALA A 278 5.53 -12.99 4.35
CA ALA A 278 4.22 -12.68 4.94
C ALA A 278 4.11 -11.29 5.60
N GLU A 279 5.23 -10.63 5.94
CA GLU A 279 5.19 -9.29 6.52
C GLU A 279 4.71 -8.23 5.51
N LEU A 280 5.10 -8.33 4.24
CA LEU A 280 4.61 -7.40 3.21
C LEU A 280 3.11 -7.61 2.97
N ASP A 281 2.70 -8.86 2.79
CA ASP A 281 1.28 -9.21 2.61
C ASP A 281 0.43 -8.73 3.78
N ARG A 282 0.92 -8.93 5.02
CA ARG A 282 0.24 -8.44 6.22
C ARG A 282 0.08 -6.92 6.19
N VAL A 283 1.13 -6.17 5.87
CA VAL A 283 1.08 -4.70 5.84
C VAL A 283 0.11 -4.22 4.76
N LEU A 284 0.21 -4.74 3.54
CA LEU A 284 -0.67 -4.36 2.42
C LEU A 284 -2.14 -4.73 2.70
N SER A 285 -2.39 -5.84 3.40
CA SER A 285 -3.75 -6.30 3.72
C SER A 285 -4.53 -5.29 4.55
N HIS A 286 -3.87 -4.49 5.39
CA HIS A 286 -4.50 -3.41 6.16
C HIS A 286 -5.13 -2.34 5.26
N TRP A 287 -4.66 -2.24 4.02
CA TRP A 287 -5.08 -1.24 3.06
C TRP A 287 -5.96 -1.82 1.95
N GLY A 288 -6.34 -3.10 2.06
CA GLY A 288 -7.09 -3.80 1.01
C GLY A 288 -6.26 -4.09 -0.23
N ALA A 289 -4.94 -4.19 -0.10
CA ALA A 289 -4.02 -4.57 -1.18
C ALA A 289 -3.36 -5.92 -0.88
N ARG A 290 -2.82 -6.56 -1.92
CA ARG A 290 -2.07 -7.83 -1.83
C ARG A 290 -0.88 -7.84 -2.78
N THR A 291 0.05 -8.77 -2.56
CA THR A 291 1.04 -9.13 -3.58
C THR A 291 0.59 -10.35 -4.37
N VAL A 292 1.21 -10.56 -5.52
CA VAL A 292 1.15 -11.81 -6.30
C VAL A 292 2.54 -12.20 -6.75
N GLU A 293 2.75 -13.45 -7.13
CA GLU A 293 4.00 -13.89 -7.74
C GLU A 293 4.00 -13.61 -9.24
N ASP A 294 5.18 -13.62 -9.86
CA ASP A 294 5.29 -13.62 -11.31
C ASP A 294 4.49 -14.78 -11.92
N LEU A 295 3.96 -14.56 -13.12
CA LEU A 295 3.11 -15.48 -13.88
C LEU A 295 1.74 -15.74 -13.26
N THR A 296 1.35 -15.00 -12.21
CA THR A 296 -0.02 -15.05 -11.69
C THR A 296 -1.00 -14.59 -12.77
N VAL A 297 -2.04 -15.39 -12.99
CA VAL A 297 -3.19 -15.05 -13.84
C VAL A 297 -4.29 -14.49 -12.96
N ILE A 298 -4.76 -13.29 -13.28
CA ILE A 298 -5.86 -12.61 -12.61
C ILE A 298 -7.04 -12.55 -13.59
N GLU A 299 -8.13 -13.21 -13.23
CA GLU A 299 -9.39 -13.16 -13.99
C GLU A 299 -10.22 -11.97 -13.50
N VAL A 300 -10.33 -10.94 -14.33
CA VAL A 300 -11.12 -9.74 -14.07
C VAL A 300 -12.47 -9.91 -14.77
N ALA A 301 -13.51 -10.18 -13.98
CA ALA A 301 -14.88 -10.29 -14.45
C ALA A 301 -15.60 -8.95 -14.37
N THR A 302 -16.43 -8.66 -15.37
CA THR A 302 -17.30 -7.48 -15.37
C THR A 302 -18.36 -7.59 -14.29
N ARG A 303 -18.60 -6.48 -13.60
CA ARG A 303 -19.65 -6.38 -12.58
C ARG A 303 -21.02 -6.55 -13.24
N ALA A 304 -21.84 -7.49 -12.76
CA ALA A 304 -23.28 -7.28 -12.87
C ALA A 304 -23.66 -6.11 -11.95
N VAL A 305 -24.60 -5.26 -12.37
CA VAL A 305 -24.97 -4.02 -11.65
C VAL A 305 -25.39 -4.30 -10.19
N ASP A 306 -25.86 -5.52 -9.91
CA ASP A 306 -26.37 -5.98 -8.62
C ASP A 306 -25.51 -7.08 -7.94
N GLU A 307 -24.30 -7.39 -8.43
CA GLU A 307 -23.47 -8.44 -7.83
C GLU A 307 -22.83 -7.97 -6.51
N PRO A 308 -23.01 -8.70 -5.39
CA PRO A 308 -22.36 -8.37 -4.13
C PRO A 308 -20.83 -8.50 -4.23
N PRO A 309 -20.05 -7.80 -3.38
CA PRO A 309 -18.59 -7.85 -3.36
C PRO A 309 -18.02 -9.29 -3.37
N ARG A 310 -17.06 -9.59 -4.27
CA ARG A 310 -16.48 -10.95 -4.42
C ARG A 310 -15.53 -11.41 -3.32
N VAL A 311 -15.27 -10.58 -2.32
CA VAL A 311 -14.77 -11.03 -1.02
C VAL A 311 -15.45 -10.13 0.01
N GLU A 312 -16.40 -10.66 0.77
CA GLU A 312 -16.74 -10.06 2.06
C GLU A 312 -15.49 -10.18 2.96
N ARG A 313 -14.57 -9.21 2.86
CA ARG A 313 -13.75 -8.85 4.00
C ARG A 313 -14.54 -7.84 4.80
N PRO A 314 -14.60 -8.02 6.12
CA PRO A 314 -15.69 -7.54 6.94
C PRO A 314 -15.91 -6.03 6.77
N GLU A 315 -17.10 -5.66 6.28
CA GLU A 315 -17.84 -4.48 6.77
C GLU A 315 -18.27 -4.67 8.25
N THR A 316 -17.84 -5.77 8.87
CA THR A 316 -17.98 -6.06 10.29
C THR A 316 -16.99 -5.21 11.08
N PRO A 317 -17.39 -4.66 12.24
CA PRO A 317 -16.52 -3.92 13.14
C PRO A 317 -15.28 -4.77 13.45
N CYS A 318 -14.08 -4.24 13.19
CA CYS A 318 -12.83 -4.89 13.56
C CYS A 318 -12.23 -4.12 14.74
N ARG A 319 -12.05 -4.80 15.86
CA ARG A 319 -11.45 -4.25 17.09
C ARG A 319 -10.05 -4.79 17.23
N THR A 320 -9.08 -3.90 17.09
CA THR A 320 -7.66 -4.23 17.22
C THR A 320 -7.11 -3.61 18.50
N LEU A 321 -6.42 -4.40 19.32
CA LEU A 321 -5.59 -3.91 20.42
C LEU A 321 -4.10 -4.09 20.09
N ILE A 322 -3.34 -3.00 20.14
CA ILE A 322 -1.90 -2.98 19.93
C ILE A 322 -1.19 -2.67 21.26
N LEU A 323 -0.52 -3.68 21.80
CA LEU A 323 0.26 -3.63 23.02
C LEU A 323 1.74 -3.36 22.73
N GLY A 324 2.46 -2.87 23.73
CA GLY A 324 3.92 -2.84 23.67
C GLY A 324 4.58 -1.83 24.61
N GLY A 325 5.89 -1.99 24.77
CA GLY A 325 6.70 -1.12 25.63
C GLY A 325 6.76 0.34 25.16
N ALA A 326 7.39 1.19 25.97
CA ALA A 326 7.72 2.55 25.56
C ALA A 326 8.64 2.53 24.33
N ARG A 327 8.39 3.40 23.35
CA ARG A 327 9.17 3.51 22.10
C ARG A 327 9.25 2.21 21.29
N SER A 328 8.34 1.26 21.49
CA SER A 328 8.31 0.02 20.70
C SER A 328 7.86 0.21 19.25
N GLY A 329 7.18 1.31 18.94
CA GLY A 329 6.59 1.58 17.63
C GLY A 329 5.07 1.33 17.55
N LYS A 330 4.39 0.99 18.65
CA LYS A 330 2.95 0.68 18.67
C LYS A 330 2.03 1.77 18.07
N SER A 331 2.25 3.05 18.39
CA SER A 331 1.44 4.13 17.78
C SER A 331 1.68 4.24 16.27
N ARG A 332 2.92 4.03 15.80
CA ARG A 332 3.24 4.02 14.36
C ARG A 332 2.62 2.82 13.65
N GLU A 333 2.51 1.67 14.32
CA GLU A 333 1.76 0.51 13.80
C GLU A 333 0.28 0.83 13.71
N ALA A 334 -0.32 1.40 14.76
CA ALA A 334 -1.73 1.79 14.77
C ALA A 334 -2.06 2.80 13.66
N GLU A 335 -1.26 3.86 13.54
CA GLU A 335 -1.38 4.86 12.48
C GLU A 335 -1.33 4.19 11.10
N ARG A 336 -0.35 3.29 10.88
CA ARG A 336 -0.15 2.60 9.60
C ARG A 336 -1.39 1.82 9.15
N ARG A 337 -2.08 1.14 10.08
CA ARG A 337 -3.28 0.33 9.74
C ARG A 337 -4.40 1.15 9.12
N LEU A 338 -4.48 2.44 9.45
CA LEU A 338 -5.56 3.31 9.01
C LEU A 338 -5.15 4.32 7.94
N LEU A 339 -3.89 4.31 7.47
CA LEU A 339 -3.39 5.27 6.47
C LEU A 339 -4.18 5.25 5.15
N ALA A 340 -4.81 4.13 4.79
CA ALA A 340 -5.60 4.01 3.57
C ALA A 340 -7.07 4.41 3.75
N LYS A 341 -7.42 4.98 4.91
CA LYS A 341 -8.73 5.55 5.22
C LYS A 341 -8.67 7.08 5.15
N SER A 342 -9.74 7.69 4.63
CA SER A 342 -9.86 9.15 4.46
C SER A 342 -10.16 9.84 5.80
N ASP A 343 -11.12 9.33 6.56
CA ASP A 343 -11.78 10.07 7.64
C ASP A 343 -11.55 9.41 9.01
N VAL A 344 -10.29 9.23 9.41
CA VAL A 344 -9.95 8.62 10.69
C VAL A 344 -10.22 9.57 11.85
N HIS A 345 -10.93 9.11 12.87
CA HIS A 345 -11.08 9.80 14.14
C HIS A 345 -9.95 9.39 15.09
N TYR A 346 -8.96 10.27 15.22
CA TYR A 346 -7.85 10.14 16.16
C TYR A 346 -8.24 10.62 17.56
N VAL A 347 -8.28 9.72 18.52
CA VAL A 347 -8.61 9.98 19.92
C VAL A 347 -7.33 9.98 20.74
N ALA A 348 -6.82 11.17 21.04
CA ALA A 348 -5.69 11.35 21.93
C ALA A 348 -6.20 11.41 23.38
N THR A 349 -5.83 10.43 24.20
CA THR A 349 -6.29 10.34 25.59
C THR A 349 -5.33 11.01 26.58
N ALA A 350 -4.21 11.51 26.07
CA ALA A 350 -3.34 12.44 26.77
C ALA A 350 -4.12 13.75 26.98
N VAL A 351 -4.69 13.95 28.17
CA VAL A 351 -5.25 15.25 28.52
C VAL A 351 -4.08 16.22 28.61
N SER A 352 -4.00 17.18 27.67
CA SER A 352 -3.15 18.33 27.89
C SER A 352 -3.68 19.00 29.15
N LEU A 353 -2.88 19.02 30.22
CA LEU A 353 -3.09 19.98 31.28
C LEU A 353 -2.92 21.33 30.59
N ASP A 354 -4.02 21.96 30.18
CA ASP A 354 -4.01 23.39 29.92
C ASP A 354 -3.25 24.07 31.06
N PRO A 355 -2.46 25.12 30.81
CA PRO A 355 -1.81 25.84 31.89
C PRO A 355 -2.92 26.23 32.86
N ALA A 356 -2.85 25.69 34.08
CA ALA A 356 -3.90 25.86 35.06
C ALA A 356 -4.31 27.34 35.11
N PRO A 357 -5.61 27.68 35.17
CA PRO A 357 -6.01 29.06 35.41
C PRO A 357 -5.23 29.54 36.63
N GLN A 358 -4.54 30.67 36.48
CA GLN A 358 -3.64 31.24 37.49
C GLN A 358 -4.34 31.21 38.85
N GLY A 359 -3.95 30.27 39.71
CA GLY A 359 -4.53 30.10 41.05
C GLY A 359 -4.99 28.70 41.45
N ALA A 360 -5.01 27.68 40.58
CA ALA A 360 -5.31 26.30 41.01
C ALA A 360 -4.04 25.54 41.41
N HIS A 361 -3.99 25.04 42.65
CA HIS A 361 -2.86 24.38 43.28
C HIS A 361 -2.21 23.28 42.42
N ALA A 362 -1.11 23.63 41.76
CA ALA A 362 -0.06 22.68 41.39
C ALA A 362 0.57 22.18 42.70
N THR A 363 0.18 20.99 43.14
CA THR A 363 0.93 20.24 44.16
C THR A 363 1.56 19.00 43.52
N ARG A 364 2.38 19.26 42.49
CA ARG A 364 3.59 18.46 42.31
C ARG A 364 4.68 19.19 43.09
N THR A 365 5.20 18.56 44.13
CA THR A 365 6.10 19.11 45.15
C THR A 365 7.52 19.43 44.65
N ASP A 366 7.69 19.59 43.34
CA ASP A 366 8.93 19.89 42.65
C ASP A 366 8.75 21.04 41.64
N GLY A 367 8.09 22.13 42.05
CA GLY A 367 8.41 23.51 41.65
C GLY A 367 8.53 23.90 40.17
N ASN A 368 8.14 23.06 39.21
CA ASN A 368 8.33 23.31 37.79
C ASN A 368 7.02 23.15 37.03
N ALA A 369 6.14 24.16 37.14
CA ALA A 369 4.93 24.30 36.33
C ALA A 369 5.25 24.86 34.92
N MET A 370 6.39 24.48 34.35
CA MET A 370 6.63 24.61 32.91
C MET A 370 6.24 23.27 32.28
N ALA A 371 5.37 23.29 31.27
CA ALA A 371 5.10 22.12 30.45
C ALA A 371 6.44 21.47 30.07
N ASP A 372 6.63 20.21 30.45
CA ASP A 372 7.86 19.46 30.18
C ASP A 372 8.20 19.58 28.68
N PRO A 373 9.32 20.26 28.31
CA PRO A 373 9.67 20.47 26.91
C PRO A 373 9.84 19.16 26.14
N GLU A 374 10.25 18.08 26.82
CA GLU A 374 10.35 16.76 26.20
C GLU A 374 8.96 16.20 25.87
N TRP A 375 8.01 16.33 26.78
CA TRP A 375 6.61 15.96 26.54
C TRP A 375 5.98 16.80 25.42
N ALA A 376 6.19 18.12 25.44
CA ALA A 376 5.67 19.02 24.40
C ALA A 376 6.24 18.66 23.01
N ALA A 377 7.54 18.37 22.92
CA ALA A 377 8.18 17.92 21.68
C ALA A 377 7.61 16.57 21.20
N ARG A 378 7.32 15.64 22.11
CA ARG A 378 6.68 14.36 21.79
C ARG A 378 5.27 14.55 21.22
N VAL A 379 4.45 15.40 21.85
CA VAL A 379 3.10 15.73 21.37
C VAL A 379 3.17 16.39 19.99
N ALA A 380 4.10 17.33 19.78
CA ALA A 380 4.29 18.01 18.50
C ALA A 380 4.69 17.03 17.39
N ALA A 381 5.69 16.16 17.65
CA ALA A 381 6.11 15.13 16.70
C ALA A 381 4.96 14.17 16.37
N HIS A 382 4.15 13.82 17.36
CA HIS A 382 3.02 12.93 17.18
C HIS A 382 1.88 13.57 16.38
N ARG A 383 1.56 14.86 16.62
CA ARG A 383 0.61 15.63 15.80
C ARG A 383 1.09 15.78 14.36
N ALA A 384 2.37 16.06 14.15
CA ALA A 384 2.95 16.28 12.81
C ALA A 384 2.94 15.03 11.90
N ARG A 385 2.91 13.81 12.48
CA ARG A 385 2.86 12.55 11.71
C ARG A 385 1.47 12.21 11.17
N ARG A 386 0.42 12.79 11.73
CA ARG A 386 -0.96 12.45 11.38
C ARG A 386 -1.31 13.07 10.01
N PRO A 387 -1.95 12.32 9.10
CA PRO A 387 -2.50 12.92 7.89
C PRO A 387 -3.44 14.10 8.22
N ALA A 388 -3.31 15.20 7.48
CA ALA A 388 -4.08 16.42 7.74
C ALA A 388 -5.62 16.23 7.67
N ARG A 389 -6.07 15.22 6.93
CA ARG A 389 -7.48 14.84 6.79
C ARG A 389 -8.06 14.11 8.01
N TRP A 390 -7.23 13.62 8.93
CA TRP A 390 -7.71 12.94 10.13
C TRP A 390 -8.26 13.94 11.14
N ARG A 391 -9.42 13.64 11.71
CA ARG A 391 -10.00 14.45 12.79
C ARG A 391 -9.39 14.04 14.11
N THR A 392 -8.95 15.00 14.92
CA THR A 392 -8.41 14.72 16.26
C THR A 392 -9.38 15.18 17.35
N SER A 393 -9.56 14.37 18.39
CA SER A 393 -10.18 14.77 19.65
C SER A 393 -9.28 14.42 20.83
N GLU A 394 -9.08 15.37 21.73
CA GLU A 394 -8.36 15.17 22.99
C GLU A 394 -9.40 14.93 24.09
N THR A 395 -9.56 13.67 24.51
CA THR A 395 -10.61 13.30 25.47
C THR A 395 -10.31 11.98 26.17
N ILE A 396 -10.78 11.87 27.42
CA ILE A 396 -10.81 10.60 28.16
C ILE A 396 -12.21 9.97 28.20
N ASP A 397 -13.20 10.58 27.57
CA ASP A 397 -14.57 10.05 27.48
C ASP A 397 -14.72 9.11 26.27
N VAL A 398 -13.75 8.20 26.13
CA VAL A 398 -13.59 7.25 25.01
C VAL A 398 -14.83 6.37 24.82
N ALA A 399 -15.48 5.96 25.91
CA ALA A 399 -16.67 5.12 25.84
C ALA A 399 -17.86 5.83 25.19
N ALA A 400 -18.04 7.12 25.45
CA ALA A 400 -19.10 7.92 24.82
C ALA A 400 -18.82 8.08 23.33
N LEU A 401 -17.55 8.31 22.96
CA LEU A 401 -17.11 8.40 21.57
C LEU A 401 -17.39 7.10 20.81
N LEU A 402 -16.97 5.94 21.34
CA LEU A 402 -17.22 4.64 20.71
C LEU A 402 -18.69 4.27 20.60
N THR A 403 -19.53 4.79 21.50
CA THR A 403 -21.00 4.60 21.46
C THR A 403 -21.66 5.47 20.40
N ALA A 404 -21.11 6.67 20.14
CA ALA A 404 -21.61 7.61 19.14
C ALA A 404 -21.05 7.36 17.74
N ALA A 405 -19.97 6.58 17.63
CA ALA A 405 -19.31 6.30 16.36
C ALA A 405 -20.22 5.51 15.40
N GLU A 406 -20.18 5.87 14.13
CA GLU A 406 -20.97 5.24 13.09
C GLU A 406 -20.42 3.84 12.74
N THR A 407 -21.27 3.00 12.12
CA THR A 407 -20.83 1.69 11.64
C THR A 407 -19.72 1.84 10.60
N GLY A 408 -18.60 1.14 10.83
CA GLY A 408 -17.43 1.20 9.96
C GLY A 408 -16.55 2.44 10.14
N GLU A 409 -16.92 3.40 11.00
CA GLU A 409 -16.10 4.58 11.26
C GLU A 409 -14.70 4.18 11.76
N PRO A 410 -13.61 4.63 11.11
CA PRO A 410 -12.26 4.28 11.54
C PRO A 410 -11.82 5.14 12.73
N VAL A 411 -11.65 4.52 13.89
CA VAL A 411 -11.28 5.20 15.15
C VAL A 411 -9.92 4.70 15.65
N LEU A 412 -9.00 5.61 15.97
CA LEU A 412 -7.70 5.30 16.58
C LEU A 412 -7.62 5.88 17.99
N ILE A 413 -7.45 5.04 19.00
CA ILE A 413 -7.31 5.47 20.41
C ILE A 413 -5.84 5.35 20.84
N ASP A 414 -5.18 6.48 21.10
CA ASP A 414 -3.80 6.56 21.59
C ASP A 414 -3.73 7.41 22.87
N CYS A 415 -3.63 6.81 24.06
CA CYS A 415 -3.63 5.37 24.35
C CYS A 415 -4.41 5.03 25.62
N LEU A 416 -4.80 3.77 25.78
CA LEU A 416 -5.50 3.28 26.98
C LEU A 416 -4.67 3.46 28.26
N ALA A 417 -3.34 3.46 28.15
CA ALA A 417 -2.43 3.73 29.26
C ALA A 417 -2.58 5.16 29.82
N LEU A 418 -2.70 6.17 28.94
CA LEU A 418 -2.92 7.57 29.34
C LEU A 418 -4.39 7.83 29.70
N TRP A 419 -5.31 7.12 29.07
CA TRP A 419 -6.72 7.13 29.47
C TRP A 419 -6.88 6.70 30.92
N LEU A 420 -6.24 5.57 31.32
CA LEU A 420 -6.30 5.07 32.69
C LEU A 420 -5.68 6.08 33.67
N ALA A 421 -4.55 6.71 33.30
CA ALA A 421 -3.95 7.76 34.13
C ALA A 421 -4.93 8.92 34.35
N GLY A 422 -5.61 9.39 33.30
CA GLY A 422 -6.64 10.42 33.41
C GLY A 422 -7.86 10.01 34.24
N GLN A 423 -8.26 8.73 34.25
CA GLN A 423 -9.31 8.24 35.14
C GLN A 423 -8.86 8.22 36.61
N LEU A 424 -7.60 7.84 36.87
CA LEU A 424 -7.02 7.90 38.22
C LEU A 424 -6.91 9.34 38.71
N ASP A 425 -6.51 10.29 37.87
CA ASP A 425 -6.51 11.72 38.18
C ASP A 425 -7.91 12.22 38.54
N ARG A 426 -8.91 11.91 37.69
CA ARG A 426 -10.31 12.30 37.89
C ARG A 426 -10.88 11.74 39.20
N ALA A 427 -10.48 10.53 39.58
CA ALA A 427 -10.86 9.89 40.83
C ALA A 427 -10.00 10.30 42.04
N LYS A 428 -8.98 11.15 41.85
CA LYS A 428 -7.96 11.50 42.88
C LYS A 428 -7.29 10.27 43.51
N ALA A 429 -7.13 9.21 42.73
CA ALA A 429 -6.66 7.91 43.20
C ALA A 429 -5.13 7.83 43.42
N TRP A 430 -4.40 8.92 43.13
CA TRP A 430 -2.94 8.96 43.27
C TRP A 430 -2.45 9.33 44.67
N ASP A 431 -3.24 10.14 45.39
CA ASP A 431 -2.81 10.82 46.61
C ASP A 431 -3.07 9.99 47.88
N ASP A 432 -4.03 9.07 47.83
CA ASP A 432 -4.47 8.29 48.98
C ASP A 432 -3.61 7.04 49.21
N ALA A 433 -3.36 6.72 50.49
CA ALA A 433 -2.64 5.52 50.85
C ALA A 433 -3.44 4.25 50.48
N PRO A 434 -2.81 3.24 49.85
CA PRO A 434 -3.48 1.99 49.50
C PRO A 434 -4.15 1.32 50.71
N GLY A 435 -5.35 0.78 50.50
CA GLY A 435 -6.12 0.07 51.52
C GLY A 435 -6.92 0.97 52.47
N THR A 436 -6.89 2.29 52.30
CA THR A 436 -7.78 3.21 53.00
C THR A 436 -9.17 3.27 52.33
N PRO A 437 -10.26 3.61 53.05
CA PRO A 437 -11.58 3.74 52.44
C PRO A 437 -11.64 4.72 51.24
N PRO A 438 -11.04 5.92 51.30
CA PRO A 438 -10.99 6.84 50.15
C PRO A 438 -10.32 6.23 48.91
N TYR A 439 -9.20 5.53 49.11
CA TYR A 439 -8.50 4.80 48.05
C TYR A 439 -9.39 3.70 47.44
N ASN A 440 -10.08 2.91 48.25
CA ASN A 440 -10.96 1.83 47.77
C ASN A 440 -12.13 2.37 46.93
N ASP A 441 -12.73 3.48 47.35
CA ASP A 441 -13.82 4.14 46.61
C ASP A 441 -13.35 4.73 45.28
N ALA A 442 -12.13 5.31 45.26
CA ALA A 442 -11.50 5.81 44.04
C ALA A 442 -11.20 4.67 43.05
N VAL A 443 -10.63 3.55 43.52
CA VAL A 443 -10.36 2.36 42.69
C VAL A 443 -11.67 1.72 42.18
N ALA A 444 -12.72 1.68 43.00
CA ALA A 444 -14.04 1.21 42.56
C ALA A 444 -14.62 2.11 41.45
N THR A 445 -14.38 3.42 41.53
CA THR A 445 -14.79 4.37 40.50
C THR A 445 -14.03 4.16 39.19
N VAL A 446 -12.71 3.95 39.24
CA VAL A 446 -11.91 3.60 38.05
C VAL A 446 -12.32 2.25 37.48
N SER A 447 -12.61 1.26 38.33
CA SER A 447 -13.09 -0.05 37.88
C SER A 447 -14.40 0.04 37.11
N ARG A 448 -15.36 0.87 37.58
CA ARG A 448 -16.59 1.17 36.84
C ARG A 448 -16.32 1.86 35.50
N ALA A 449 -15.35 2.78 35.44
CA ALA A 449 -14.96 3.41 34.17
C ALA A 449 -14.37 2.38 33.18
N ILE A 450 -13.58 1.40 33.67
CA ILE A 450 -13.10 0.28 32.86
C ILE A 450 -14.28 -0.56 32.35
N ASP A 451 -15.26 -0.88 33.21
CA ASP A 451 -16.45 -1.64 32.81
C ASP A 451 -17.23 -0.96 31.68
N ILE A 452 -17.39 0.36 31.77
CA ILE A 452 -18.07 1.18 30.76
C ILE A 452 -17.28 1.16 29.44
N LEU A 453 -15.95 1.33 29.49
CA LEU A 453 -15.11 1.28 28.29
C LEU A 453 -15.15 -0.10 27.63
N VAL A 454 -14.99 -1.18 28.40
CA VAL A 454 -15.03 -2.56 27.89
C VAL A 454 -16.37 -2.84 27.23
N ARG A 455 -17.48 -2.39 27.84
CA ARG A 455 -18.80 -2.49 27.21
C ARG A 455 -18.86 -1.74 25.88
N ALA A 456 -18.37 -0.51 25.82
CA ALA A 456 -18.36 0.29 24.60
C ALA A 456 -17.52 -0.36 23.49
N VAL A 457 -16.35 -0.92 23.81
CA VAL A 457 -15.52 -1.70 22.88
C VAL A 457 -16.27 -2.94 22.37
N ARG A 458 -16.97 -3.65 23.26
CA ARG A 458 -17.76 -4.84 22.88
C ARG A 458 -18.87 -4.50 21.90
N THR A 459 -19.56 -3.38 22.10
CA THR A 459 -20.80 -3.04 21.36
C THR A 459 -20.59 -2.09 20.18
N THR A 460 -19.41 -1.49 20.04
CA THR A 460 -19.17 -0.53 18.95
C THR A 460 -19.23 -1.22 17.59
N SER A 461 -19.83 -0.52 16.63
CA SER A 461 -19.80 -0.93 15.23
C SER A 461 -18.66 -0.27 14.42
N ALA A 462 -17.84 0.55 15.08
CA ALA A 462 -16.70 1.22 14.48
C ALA A 462 -15.55 0.23 14.18
N HIS A 463 -14.71 0.60 13.20
CA HIS A 463 -13.42 -0.06 13.01
C HIS A 463 -12.40 0.61 13.93
N VAL A 464 -12.10 -0.02 15.06
CA VAL A 464 -11.31 0.60 16.14
C VAL A 464 -9.92 -0.02 16.28
N VAL A 465 -8.89 0.84 16.33
CA VAL A 465 -7.52 0.47 16.67
C VAL A 465 -7.13 1.15 17.97
N MET A 466 -6.93 0.36 19.02
CA MET A 466 -6.53 0.84 20.36
C MET A 466 -5.07 0.57 20.61
N VAL A 467 -4.37 1.57 21.16
CA VAL A 467 -2.98 1.45 21.60
C VAL A 467 -2.96 1.35 23.13
N SER A 468 -2.17 0.43 23.68
CA SER A 468 -1.88 0.41 25.12
C SER A 468 -0.43 0.03 25.41
N ASN A 469 0.05 0.44 26.58
CA ASN A 469 1.37 0.06 27.05
C ASN A 469 1.32 -1.32 27.71
N GLU A 470 2.33 -2.14 27.45
CA GLU A 470 2.60 -3.34 28.24
C GLU A 470 3.63 -2.99 29.33
N VAL A 471 3.16 -2.76 30.56
CA VAL A 471 3.98 -2.36 31.71
C VAL A 471 4.24 -3.52 32.68
N GLY A 472 3.46 -4.59 32.60
CA GLY A 472 3.58 -5.77 33.46
C GLY A 472 4.87 -6.55 33.22
N SER A 473 5.44 -6.44 32.02
CA SER A 473 6.75 -7.03 31.66
C SER A 473 7.96 -6.28 32.25
N GLY A 474 7.74 -5.18 32.97
CA GLY A 474 8.79 -4.38 33.62
C GLY A 474 9.02 -4.69 35.10
N ILE A 475 9.94 -3.93 35.72
CA ILE A 475 10.21 -3.99 37.17
C ILE A 475 8.96 -3.59 37.95
N VAL A 476 8.76 -4.19 39.12
CA VAL A 476 7.70 -3.78 40.05
C VAL A 476 8.01 -2.36 40.55
N PRO A 477 7.10 -1.38 40.38
CA PRO A 477 7.36 -0.01 40.83
C PRO A 477 7.59 0.07 42.34
N ASP A 478 8.56 0.90 42.75
CA ASP A 478 8.90 1.13 44.16
C ASP A 478 7.77 1.82 44.92
N HIS A 479 7.07 2.75 44.25
CA HIS A 479 5.95 3.48 44.82
C HIS A 479 4.63 2.70 44.72
N PRO A 480 3.79 2.71 45.77
CA PRO A 480 2.51 2.01 45.74
C PRO A 480 1.58 2.44 44.61
N SER A 481 1.51 3.75 44.31
CA SER A 481 0.73 4.29 43.19
C SER A 481 1.14 3.68 41.84
N GLY A 482 2.43 3.46 41.62
CA GLY A 482 2.93 2.79 40.42
C GLY A 482 2.50 1.32 40.32
N ARG A 483 2.47 0.59 41.45
CA ARG A 483 1.97 -0.80 41.49
C ARG A 483 0.49 -0.87 41.15
N VAL A 484 -0.31 0.03 41.73
CA VAL A 484 -1.75 0.13 41.46
C VAL A 484 -2.02 0.43 39.98
N TYR A 485 -1.32 1.40 39.41
CA TYR A 485 -1.43 1.70 37.98
C TYR A 485 -1.06 0.51 37.11
N ARG A 486 0.05 -0.18 37.42
CA ARG A 486 0.49 -1.38 36.70
C ARG A 486 -0.58 -2.47 36.74
N ASP A 487 -1.14 -2.76 37.91
CA ASP A 487 -2.14 -3.83 38.09
C ASP A 487 -3.47 -3.49 37.39
N LEU A 488 -3.93 -2.24 37.51
CA LEU A 488 -5.13 -1.76 36.81
C LEU A 488 -4.94 -1.73 35.30
N LEU A 489 -3.77 -1.34 34.79
CA LEU A 489 -3.48 -1.36 33.36
C LEU A 489 -3.42 -2.79 32.81
N GLY A 490 -2.83 -3.72 33.57
CA GLY A 490 -2.85 -5.15 33.21
C GLY A 490 -4.28 -5.70 33.12
N SER A 491 -5.11 -5.38 34.12
CA SER A 491 -6.53 -5.75 34.12
C SER A 491 -7.30 -5.13 32.95
N LEU A 492 -7.11 -3.84 32.69
CA LEU A 492 -7.69 -3.14 31.54
C LEU A 492 -7.28 -3.79 30.21
N ASN A 493 -5.99 -4.02 30.00
CA ASN A 493 -5.47 -4.64 28.78
C ASN A 493 -6.07 -6.02 28.54
N MET A 494 -6.08 -6.89 29.57
CA MET A 494 -6.67 -8.23 29.49
C MET A 494 -8.15 -8.18 29.12
N ARG A 495 -8.91 -7.27 29.74
CA ARG A 495 -10.35 -7.15 29.51
C ARG A 495 -10.69 -6.56 28.14
N VAL A 496 -9.92 -5.58 27.67
CA VAL A 496 -10.10 -5.02 26.31
C VAL A 496 -9.66 -6.04 25.25
N ALA A 497 -8.56 -6.76 25.48
CA ALA A 497 -8.09 -7.82 24.58
C ALA A 497 -9.16 -8.90 24.35
N ALA A 498 -9.89 -9.29 25.41
CA ALA A 498 -10.99 -10.27 25.31
C ALA A 498 -12.17 -9.81 24.43
N GLU A 499 -12.29 -8.50 24.17
CA GLU A 499 -13.32 -7.93 23.28
C GLU A 499 -12.77 -7.58 21.88
N CYS A 500 -11.49 -7.86 21.62
CA CYS A 500 -10.84 -7.55 20.36
C CYS A 500 -10.78 -8.76 19.43
N ASP A 501 -10.92 -8.51 18.13
CA ASP A 501 -10.78 -9.52 17.08
C ASP A 501 -9.31 -9.79 16.77
N VAL A 502 -8.45 -8.78 16.97
CA VAL A 502 -7.00 -8.85 16.77
C VAL A 502 -6.28 -8.26 17.97
N VAL A 503 -5.33 -9.00 18.53
CA VAL A 503 -4.45 -8.52 19.59
C VAL A 503 -3.00 -8.72 19.15
N ASP A 504 -2.24 -7.63 19.09
CA ASP A 504 -0.86 -7.64 18.64
C ASP A 504 0.08 -7.01 19.67
N LEU A 505 1.25 -7.61 19.85
CA LEU A 505 2.36 -7.04 20.61
C LEU A 505 3.40 -6.45 19.65
N VAL A 506 3.78 -5.20 19.89
CA VAL A 506 4.86 -4.54 19.16
C VAL A 506 6.13 -4.48 20.01
N VAL A 507 7.20 -5.07 19.50
CA VAL A 507 8.56 -5.07 20.10
C VAL A 507 9.58 -4.68 19.04
N ALA A 508 10.39 -3.65 19.31
CA ALA A 508 11.40 -3.15 18.36
C ALA A 508 10.86 -2.87 16.93
N GLY A 509 9.62 -2.39 16.84
CA GLY A 509 8.93 -2.11 15.58
C GLY A 509 8.45 -3.36 14.83
N ARG A 510 8.50 -4.55 15.45
CA ARG A 510 7.98 -5.81 14.91
C ARG A 510 6.68 -6.18 15.59
N VAL A 511 5.76 -6.71 14.78
CA VAL A 511 4.42 -7.14 15.22
C VAL A 511 4.46 -8.63 15.50
N ILE A 512 3.90 -9.04 16.63
CA ILE A 512 3.67 -10.42 17.03
C ILE A 512 2.18 -10.53 17.35
N SER A 513 1.46 -11.37 16.63
CA SER A 513 0.05 -11.65 16.94
C SER A 513 -0.05 -12.57 18.15
N LEU A 514 -0.93 -12.24 19.09
CA LEU A 514 -1.09 -12.90 20.40
C LEU A 514 -2.22 -13.93 20.42
#